data_AF-A0A0V0XG18-F1
#
_entry.id   AF-A0A0V0XG18-F1
#
_cell.length_a   1.000
_cell.length_b   1.000
_cell.length_c   1.000
_cell.angle_alpha   90.00
_cell.angle_beta   90.00
_cell.angle_gamma   90.00
#
_symmetry.space_group_name_H-M   'P 1'
#
loop_
_entity.id
_entity.type
_entity.pdbx_description
1 polymer ?
#
loop_
_entity_poly.entity_id
_entity_poly.type
_entity_poly.pdbx_seq_one_letter_code
_entity_poly.pdbx_strand_id
1 'polypeptide(L)'
;LKENLRRLPTALILCCQTEEEAAVMLKESQGAPVGSLTAFPRVSVAIDTDQKDFLNDPRCLTVLKKKFKGEWADWNGLSNSEKVARIAVHTVGYPITSLVNVLTNGKVFKSYSTPVARYDLILMSIYLLAFNAFMNSWLEVKHHGQPYAHRVHWDPYHPTLLFEVLFTFASVMASWRLFYFFQIFRAYGPIVVSWNVYLNSIFVVVVGSFALGLNYLMEHYKGNVVLRDGKLFEQPAYMTSIESAVRYLYWAWYGYLDPERLEVVVGQFGPDKEEIKHYLVQYAAEFLSASYYVILVVSLLNLMISIMSSTAGAVLNLMVELKHRLLGRRALEENFGKEAIIITEMETLNIYNAI
;
A
#
# COMPACT_ATOMS: atom_id res chain seq x y z
N LEU A 1 -11.30 21.83 -29.52
CA LEU A 1 -12.25 22.26 -28.46
C LEU A 1 -11.86 21.69 -27.08
N LYS A 2 -11.79 20.37 -26.90
CA LYS A 2 -11.45 19.72 -25.60
C LYS A 2 -10.11 20.19 -25.01
N GLU A 3 -9.09 20.38 -25.84
CA GLU A 3 -7.78 20.88 -25.39
C GLU A 3 -7.84 22.36 -24.96
N ASN A 4 -8.54 23.22 -25.70
CA ASN A 4 -8.76 24.61 -25.32
C ASN A 4 -9.59 24.73 -24.03
N LEU A 5 -10.57 23.84 -23.83
CA LEU A 5 -11.35 23.77 -22.60
C LEU A 5 -10.52 23.31 -21.39
N ARG A 6 -9.50 22.47 -21.59
CA ARG A 6 -8.55 22.07 -20.52
C ARG A 6 -7.62 23.21 -20.09
N ARG A 7 -7.32 24.15 -20.99
CA ARG A 7 -6.46 25.31 -20.68
C ARG A 7 -7.17 26.40 -19.88
N LEU A 8 -8.50 26.46 -19.91
CA LEU A 8 -9.28 27.51 -19.26
C LEU A 8 -9.20 27.46 -17.71
N PRO A 9 -9.33 26.31 -17.04
CA PRO A 9 -9.05 26.20 -15.60
C PRO A 9 -7.63 26.60 -15.22
N THR A 10 -6.64 26.20 -16.03
CA THR A 10 -5.23 26.57 -15.83
C THR A 10 -5.02 28.07 -16.00
N ALA A 11 -5.67 28.71 -16.97
CA ALA A 11 -5.61 30.17 -17.13
C ALA A 11 -6.24 30.91 -15.94
N LEU A 12 -7.34 30.38 -15.38
CA LEU A 12 -7.99 30.98 -14.22
C LEU A 12 -7.12 30.94 -12.95
N ILE A 13 -6.41 29.83 -12.69
CA ILE A 13 -5.52 29.75 -11.52
C ILE A 13 -4.26 30.62 -11.70
N LEU A 14 -3.82 30.82 -12.95
CA LEU A 14 -2.76 31.78 -13.30
C LEU A 14 -3.18 33.25 -13.09
N CYS A 15 -4.48 33.54 -12.96
CA CYS A 15 -4.96 34.87 -12.60
C CYS A 15 -4.98 35.12 -11.08
N CYS A 16 -4.95 34.08 -10.23
CA CYS A 16 -4.94 34.23 -8.78
C CYS A 16 -3.62 34.84 -8.30
N GLN A 17 -3.65 36.02 -7.71
CA GLN A 17 -2.44 36.73 -7.26
C GLN A 17 -1.99 36.26 -5.87
N THR A 18 -2.92 35.78 -5.05
CA THR A 18 -2.67 35.36 -3.67
C THR A 18 -2.95 33.87 -3.46
N GLU A 19 -2.28 33.26 -2.48
CA GLU A 19 -2.55 31.87 -2.06
C GLU A 19 -3.98 31.70 -1.53
N GLU A 20 -4.56 32.78 -0.98
CA GLU A 20 -5.89 32.80 -0.40
C GLU A 20 -6.96 32.76 -1.49
N GLU A 21 -6.80 33.52 -2.57
CA GLU A 21 -7.67 33.46 -3.75
C GLU A 21 -7.65 32.07 -4.39
N ALA A 22 -6.46 31.48 -4.54
CA ALA A 22 -6.32 30.12 -5.02
C ALA A 22 -7.01 29.12 -4.08
N ALA A 23 -6.86 29.28 -2.76
CA ALA A 23 -7.52 28.41 -1.78
C ALA A 23 -9.05 28.55 -1.79
N VAL A 24 -9.60 29.75 -2.02
CA VAL A 24 -11.04 29.96 -2.18
C VAL A 24 -11.53 29.24 -3.44
N MET A 25 -10.85 29.45 -4.58
CA MET A 25 -11.18 28.78 -5.84
C MET A 25 -11.20 27.24 -5.69
N LEU A 26 -10.26 26.66 -4.94
CA LEU A 26 -10.20 25.21 -4.73
C LEU A 26 -11.25 24.67 -3.74
N LYS A 27 -11.77 25.51 -2.85
CA LYS A 27 -12.81 25.16 -1.87
C LYS A 27 -14.22 25.21 -2.44
N GLU A 28 -14.42 25.93 -3.55
CA GLU A 28 -15.73 26.03 -4.18
C GLU A 28 -16.30 24.65 -4.56
N SER A 29 -17.47 24.34 -4.01
CA SER A 29 -18.16 23.05 -4.16
C SER A 29 -19.13 23.01 -5.34
N GLN A 30 -19.39 24.15 -6.00
CA GLN A 30 -20.31 24.22 -7.12
C GLN A 30 -19.81 23.36 -8.29
N GLY A 31 -20.62 22.36 -8.68
CA GLY A 31 -20.32 21.40 -9.74
C GLY A 31 -19.61 20.13 -9.29
N ALA A 32 -19.28 19.97 -8.00
CA ALA A 32 -18.76 18.71 -7.47
C ALA A 32 -19.90 17.71 -7.19
N PRO A 33 -19.68 16.39 -7.42
CA PRO A 33 -20.68 15.38 -7.09
C PRO A 33 -21.07 15.48 -5.59
N VAL A 34 -22.37 15.53 -5.35
CA VAL A 34 -22.98 15.74 -4.03
C VAL A 34 -22.52 14.62 -3.10
N GLY A 35 -21.63 14.93 -2.15
CA GLY A 35 -21.16 13.97 -1.14
C GLY A 35 -19.64 13.88 -0.90
N SER A 36 -18.80 14.62 -1.62
CA SER A 36 -17.36 14.63 -1.31
C SER A 36 -17.10 15.38 0.01
N LEU A 37 -16.83 14.67 1.10
CA LEU A 37 -16.35 15.19 2.39
C LEU A 37 -14.91 15.74 2.31
N THR A 38 -14.44 16.08 1.11
CA THR A 38 -13.05 16.49 0.88
C THR A 38 -12.88 17.97 1.15
N ALA A 39 -11.73 18.36 1.71
CA ALA A 39 -11.44 19.75 2.05
C ALA A 39 -11.32 20.68 0.83
N PHE A 40 -11.19 20.12 -0.38
CA PHE A 40 -11.11 20.82 -1.66
C PHE A 40 -11.88 20.06 -2.75
N PRO A 41 -13.20 20.29 -2.87
CA PRO A 41 -14.05 19.60 -3.83
C PRO A 41 -13.61 19.77 -5.29
N ARG A 42 -13.12 20.96 -5.65
CA ARG A 42 -12.72 21.26 -7.03
C ARG A 42 -11.43 20.54 -7.45
N VAL A 43 -10.55 20.24 -6.49
CA VAL A 43 -9.37 19.40 -6.72
C VAL A 43 -9.79 17.96 -7.00
N SER A 44 -10.78 17.43 -6.26
CA SER A 44 -11.34 16.10 -6.51
C SER A 44 -11.92 16.01 -7.93
N VAL A 45 -12.73 17.01 -8.33
CA VAL A 45 -13.29 17.06 -9.70
C VAL A 45 -12.20 17.16 -10.76
N ALA A 46 -11.14 17.92 -10.51
CA ALA A 46 -10.00 18.02 -11.44
C ALA A 46 -9.23 16.69 -11.56
N ILE A 47 -9.16 15.90 -10.48
CA ILE A 47 -8.59 14.54 -10.50
C ILE A 47 -9.52 13.61 -11.30
N ASP A 48 -10.82 13.62 -11.03
CA ASP A 48 -11.81 12.78 -11.70
C ASP A 48 -11.92 13.07 -13.21
N THR A 49 -11.64 14.31 -13.61
CA THR A 49 -11.66 14.76 -15.02
C THR A 49 -10.30 14.73 -15.72
N ASP A 50 -9.27 14.19 -15.05
CA ASP A 50 -7.88 14.06 -15.55
C ASP A 50 -7.29 15.40 -16.05
N GLN A 51 -7.49 16.49 -15.30
CA GLN A 51 -6.97 17.82 -15.60
C GLN A 51 -5.56 18.02 -15.03
N LYS A 52 -4.59 17.30 -15.59
CA LYS A 52 -3.18 17.29 -15.13
C LYS A 52 -2.53 18.67 -15.12
N ASP A 53 -2.80 19.50 -16.12
CA ASP A 53 -2.18 20.83 -16.27
C ASP A 53 -2.62 21.81 -15.16
N PHE A 54 -3.86 21.68 -14.69
CA PHE A 54 -4.40 22.47 -13.59
C PHE A 54 -3.84 22.01 -12.22
N LEU A 55 -3.71 20.70 -12.03
CA LEU A 55 -3.18 20.12 -10.79
C LEU A 55 -1.67 20.33 -10.64
N ASN A 56 -0.93 20.37 -11.75
CA ASN A 56 0.51 20.61 -11.77
C ASN A 56 0.88 22.10 -11.66
N ASP A 57 -0.11 23.00 -11.62
CA ASP A 57 0.15 24.43 -11.46
C ASP A 57 0.87 24.70 -10.12
N PRO A 58 1.95 25.50 -10.10
CA PRO A 58 2.71 25.79 -8.89
C PRO A 58 1.86 26.35 -7.75
N ARG A 59 0.82 27.16 -8.02
CA ARG A 59 -0.02 27.78 -6.99
C ARG A 59 -0.98 26.76 -6.40
N CYS A 60 -1.58 25.92 -7.26
CA CYS A 60 -2.38 24.78 -6.83
C CYS A 60 -1.58 23.85 -5.91
N LEU A 61 -0.36 23.48 -6.34
CA LEU A 61 0.55 22.65 -5.56
C LEU A 61 0.99 23.30 -4.26
N THR A 62 1.20 24.62 -4.21
CA THR A 62 1.56 25.33 -2.97
C THR A 62 0.42 25.29 -1.95
N VAL A 63 -0.83 25.55 -2.39
CA VAL A 63 -2.01 25.45 -1.51
C VAL A 63 -2.23 24.02 -1.02
N LEU A 64 -2.07 23.04 -1.90
CA LEU A 64 -2.16 21.61 -1.55
C LEU A 64 -1.05 21.18 -0.59
N LYS A 65 0.20 21.59 -0.83
CA LYS A 65 1.35 21.35 0.06
C LYS A 65 1.13 21.99 1.42
N LYS A 66 0.63 23.24 1.48
CA LYS A 66 0.32 23.95 2.71
C LYS A 66 -0.76 23.23 3.52
N LYS A 67 -1.82 22.75 2.86
CA LYS A 67 -2.87 21.93 3.49
C LYS A 67 -2.34 20.57 3.96
N PHE A 68 -1.51 19.91 3.16
CA PHE A 68 -0.91 18.62 3.49
C PHE A 68 0.05 18.72 4.69
N LYS A 69 0.88 19.75 4.71
CA LYS A 69 1.77 20.06 5.85
C LYS A 69 0.97 20.46 7.09
N GLY A 70 -0.24 21.02 6.95
CA GLY A 70 -1.10 21.37 8.08
C GLY A 70 -0.42 22.37 9.01
N GLU A 71 -0.27 22.02 10.29
CA GLU A 71 0.45 22.82 11.30
C GLU A 71 1.96 22.95 11.03
N TRP A 72 2.51 22.14 10.11
CA TRP A 72 3.93 22.19 9.69
C TRP A 72 4.18 23.14 8.51
N ALA A 73 3.23 23.99 8.15
CA ALA A 73 3.38 24.92 7.02
C ALA A 73 4.46 25.99 7.25
N ASP A 74 4.75 26.32 8.51
CA ASP A 74 5.79 27.27 8.92
C ASP A 74 7.22 26.70 8.84
N TRP A 75 7.37 25.41 8.52
CA TRP A 75 8.65 24.67 8.53
C TRP A 75 9.81 25.41 7.86
N ASN A 76 9.56 26.07 6.73
CA ASN A 76 10.63 26.73 5.95
C ASN A 76 11.16 28.00 6.64
N GLY A 77 10.38 28.64 7.52
CA GLY A 77 10.76 29.87 8.23
C GLY A 77 11.46 29.66 9.56
N LEU A 78 11.55 28.42 10.06
CA LEU A 78 12.18 28.12 11.35
C LEU A 78 13.71 27.97 11.22
N SER A 79 14.42 28.36 12.27
CA SER A 79 15.86 28.12 12.39
C SER A 79 16.17 26.61 12.47
N ASN A 80 17.40 26.22 12.13
CA ASN A 80 17.79 24.81 12.14
C ASN A 80 17.70 24.18 13.54
N SER A 81 17.95 24.95 14.60
CA SER A 81 17.80 24.49 15.99
C SER A 81 16.34 24.29 16.38
N GLU A 82 15.44 25.20 15.98
CA GLU A 82 14.00 25.06 16.24
C GLU A 82 13.38 23.91 15.43
N LYS A 83 13.84 23.67 14.21
CA LYS A 83 13.46 22.50 13.41
C LYS A 83 13.83 21.21 14.12
N VAL A 84 15.08 21.10 14.60
CA VAL A 84 15.55 19.92 15.34
C VAL A 84 14.80 19.77 16.65
N ALA A 85 14.58 20.85 17.40
CA ALA A 85 13.83 20.81 18.65
C ALA A 85 12.37 20.41 18.43
N ARG A 86 11.70 20.93 17.39
CA ARG A 86 10.32 20.59 17.06
C ARG A 86 10.21 19.14 16.57
N ILE A 87 11.14 18.65 15.75
CA ILE A 87 11.22 17.23 15.39
C ILE A 87 11.43 16.37 16.64
N ALA A 88 12.37 16.73 17.52
CA ALA A 88 12.68 15.96 18.72
C ALA A 88 11.48 15.91 19.67
N VAL A 89 10.84 17.05 19.95
CA VAL A 89 9.63 17.14 20.78
C VAL A 89 8.48 16.36 20.15
N HIS A 90 8.29 16.45 18.83
CA HIS A 90 7.22 15.71 18.16
C HIS A 90 7.53 14.21 18.05
N THR A 91 8.79 13.80 17.99
CA THR A 91 9.21 12.37 17.95
C THR A 91 9.11 11.73 19.33
N VAL A 92 9.57 12.42 20.37
CA VAL A 92 9.53 11.96 21.76
C VAL A 92 8.13 12.08 22.36
N GLY A 93 7.36 13.12 21.99
CA GLY A 93 5.97 13.33 22.42
C GLY A 93 4.93 12.56 21.59
N TYR A 94 5.35 11.90 20.51
CA TYR A 94 4.47 11.12 19.63
C TYR A 94 3.70 9.99 20.35
N PRO A 95 4.32 9.19 21.24
CA PRO A 95 3.62 8.11 21.94
C PRO A 95 2.53 8.65 22.87
N ILE A 96 2.77 9.79 23.51
CA ILE A 96 1.86 10.42 24.46
C ILE A 96 0.68 11.07 23.71
N THR A 97 0.97 11.85 22.67
CA THR A 97 -0.05 12.55 21.88
C THR A 97 -0.92 11.58 21.06
N SER A 98 -0.37 10.46 20.59
CA SER A 98 -1.15 9.43 19.89
C SER A 98 -2.08 8.67 20.84
N LEU A 99 -1.62 8.36 22.05
CA LEU A 99 -2.46 7.75 23.11
C LEU A 99 -3.61 8.69 23.52
N VAL A 100 -3.33 9.99 23.70
CA VAL A 100 -4.35 11.01 23.99
C VAL A 100 -5.35 11.15 22.85
N ASN A 101 -4.90 11.06 21.60
CA ASN A 101 -5.78 11.12 20.44
C ASN A 101 -6.73 9.91 20.35
N VAL A 102 -6.23 8.70 20.65
CA VAL A 102 -7.04 7.48 20.71
C VAL A 102 -8.08 7.55 21.84
N LEU A 103 -7.68 7.99 23.04
CA LEU A 103 -8.58 8.12 24.19
C LEU A 103 -9.62 9.23 24.04
N THR A 104 -9.29 10.31 23.34
CA THR A 104 -10.17 11.47 23.17
C THR A 104 -10.93 11.46 21.84
N ASN A 105 -10.86 10.35 21.10
CA ASN A 105 -11.60 10.12 19.87
C ASN A 105 -11.44 11.28 18.84
N GLY A 106 -10.22 11.83 18.72
CA GLY A 106 -9.92 12.88 17.74
C GLY A 106 -10.25 14.33 18.12
N LYS A 107 -10.77 14.61 19.32
CA LYS A 107 -11.24 15.97 19.66
C LYS A 107 -10.13 16.99 19.97
N VAL A 108 -8.96 16.53 20.44
CA VAL A 108 -7.91 17.43 20.96
C VAL A 108 -6.82 17.73 19.94
N PHE A 109 -6.45 16.77 19.09
CA PHE A 109 -5.35 16.94 18.13
C PHE A 109 -5.79 16.57 16.70
N LYS A 110 -6.00 17.58 15.84
CA LYS A 110 -6.32 17.38 14.41
C LYS A 110 -5.11 16.95 13.56
N SER A 111 -3.91 16.94 14.14
CA SER A 111 -2.64 16.58 13.49
C SER A 111 -2.65 15.16 12.87
N TYR A 112 -3.44 14.23 13.44
CA TYR A 112 -3.54 12.83 12.99
C TYR A 112 -4.43 12.59 11.75
N SER A 113 -4.93 13.65 11.10
CA SER A 113 -5.66 13.51 9.83
C SER A 113 -4.75 13.09 8.66
N THR A 114 -3.44 13.33 8.79
CA THR A 114 -2.45 12.97 7.75
C THR A 114 -2.21 11.46 7.70
N PRO A 115 -2.05 10.86 6.50
CA PRO A 115 -1.90 9.41 6.36
C PRO A 115 -0.63 8.86 7.01
N VAL A 116 0.45 9.65 7.04
CA VAL A 116 1.72 9.30 7.71
C VAL A 116 1.52 9.21 9.23
N ALA A 117 0.82 10.18 9.82
CA ALA A 117 0.53 10.15 11.25
C ALA A 117 -0.36 8.96 11.65
N ARG A 118 -1.29 8.54 10.78
CA ARG A 118 -2.11 7.34 11.03
C ARG A 118 -1.27 6.07 11.06
N TYR A 119 -0.30 5.93 10.16
CA TYR A 119 0.60 4.79 10.14
C TYR A 119 1.47 4.73 11.40
N ASP A 120 2.10 5.84 11.77
CA ASP A 120 2.90 5.90 12.99
C ASP A 120 2.05 5.67 14.25
N LEU A 121 0.76 6.06 14.23
CA LEU A 121 -0.18 5.75 15.32
C LEU A 121 -0.47 4.25 15.43
N ILE A 122 -0.66 3.55 14.30
CA ILE A 122 -0.84 2.08 14.27
C ILE A 122 0.43 1.37 14.74
N LEU A 123 1.60 1.85 14.33
CA LEU A 123 2.88 1.29 14.77
C LEU A 123 3.05 1.41 16.30
N MET A 124 2.79 2.60 16.85
CA MET A 124 2.90 2.83 18.29
C MET A 124 1.86 2.05 19.09
N SER A 125 0.63 1.88 18.58
CA SER A 125 -0.39 1.09 19.25
C SER A 125 -0.01 -0.39 19.33
N ILE A 126 0.62 -0.95 18.29
CA ILE A 126 1.08 -2.35 18.29
C ILE A 126 2.27 -2.54 19.23
N TYR A 127 3.21 -1.58 19.31
CA TYR A 127 4.26 -1.61 20.34
C TYR A 127 3.71 -1.52 21.77
N LEU A 128 2.69 -0.69 22.00
CA LEU A 128 2.00 -0.62 23.29
C LEU A 128 1.29 -1.93 23.65
N LEU A 129 0.64 -2.57 22.67
CA LEU A 129 0.01 -3.87 22.87
C LEU A 129 1.04 -4.97 23.15
N ALA A 130 2.17 -4.96 22.44
CA ALA A 130 3.30 -5.87 22.71
C ALA A 130 3.84 -5.66 24.13
N PHE A 131 4.05 -4.41 24.55
CA PHE A 131 4.47 -4.10 25.91
C PHE A 131 3.45 -4.56 26.95
N ASN A 132 2.15 -4.42 26.68
CA ASN A 132 1.10 -4.95 27.56
C ASN A 132 1.15 -6.48 27.66
N ALA A 133 1.33 -7.19 26.54
CA ALA A 133 1.50 -8.65 26.53
C ALA A 133 2.74 -9.09 27.31
N PHE A 134 3.86 -8.35 27.19
CA PHE A 134 5.06 -8.58 28.00
C PHE A 134 4.78 -8.39 29.50
N MET A 135 4.08 -7.32 29.89
CA MET A 135 3.70 -7.08 31.28
C MET A 135 2.78 -8.17 31.84
N ASN A 136 1.80 -8.62 31.06
CA ASN A 136 0.92 -9.73 31.44
C ASN A 136 1.72 -11.03 31.61
N SER A 137 2.65 -11.33 30.71
CA SER A 137 3.53 -12.49 30.83
C SER A 137 4.40 -12.43 32.08
N TRP A 138 4.98 -11.27 32.38
CA TRP A 138 5.77 -11.08 33.60
C TRP A 138 4.93 -11.26 34.87
N LEU A 139 3.70 -10.71 34.87
CA LEU A 139 2.75 -10.83 35.97
C LEU A 139 2.32 -12.28 36.20
N GLU A 140 2.03 -13.01 35.13
CA GLU A 140 1.63 -14.41 35.16
C GLU A 140 2.73 -15.30 35.73
N VAL A 141 3.98 -15.11 35.28
CA VAL A 141 5.15 -15.83 35.82
C VAL A 141 5.34 -15.54 37.31
N LYS A 142 5.11 -14.29 37.75
CA LYS A 142 5.24 -13.89 39.15
C LYS A 142 4.16 -14.49 40.06
N HIS A 143 2.92 -14.60 39.58
CA HIS A 143 1.79 -15.12 40.39
C HIS A 143 1.66 -16.65 40.35
N HIS A 144 1.88 -17.29 39.20
CA HIS A 144 1.67 -18.73 39.03
C HIS A 144 2.96 -19.56 39.12
N GLY A 145 4.13 -18.92 39.17
CA GLY A 145 5.38 -19.60 39.52
C GLY A 145 5.81 -20.70 38.55
N GLN A 146 5.48 -20.58 37.26
CA GLN A 146 5.97 -21.50 36.21
C GLN A 146 7.06 -20.85 35.33
N PRO A 147 8.25 -20.55 35.87
CA PRO A 147 9.23 -19.75 35.15
C PRO A 147 9.90 -20.49 33.97
N TYR A 148 9.76 -21.82 33.83
CA TYR A 148 10.57 -22.59 32.87
C TYR A 148 9.85 -23.82 32.27
N ALA A 149 8.54 -23.78 32.06
CA ALA A 149 7.89 -24.82 31.25
C ALA A 149 8.49 -24.80 29.83
N HIS A 150 8.93 -25.94 29.31
CA HIS A 150 9.41 -26.04 27.94
C HIS A 150 8.31 -25.61 26.96
N ARG A 151 8.63 -24.86 25.90
CA ARG A 151 7.69 -24.21 24.96
C ARG A 151 6.60 -25.13 24.40
N VAL A 152 6.87 -26.44 24.36
CA VAL A 152 5.93 -27.48 23.93
C VAL A 152 4.68 -27.58 24.82
N HIS A 153 4.79 -27.21 26.10
CA HIS A 153 3.70 -27.31 27.08
C HIS A 153 2.97 -25.99 27.29
N TRP A 154 3.32 -24.94 26.53
CA TRP A 154 2.65 -23.66 26.65
C TRP A 154 1.30 -23.71 25.98
N ASP A 155 0.33 -23.04 26.59
CA ASP A 155 -0.94 -22.81 25.92
C ASP A 155 -0.71 -22.02 24.62
N PRO A 156 -1.44 -22.33 23.53
CA PRO A 156 -1.29 -21.65 22.24
C PRO A 156 -1.47 -20.12 22.32
N TYR A 157 -2.16 -19.62 23.34
CA TYR A 157 -2.44 -18.20 23.56
C TYR A 157 -1.61 -17.58 24.71
N HIS A 158 -0.53 -18.24 25.13
CA HIS A 158 0.34 -17.75 26.20
C HIS A 158 0.83 -16.32 25.88
N PRO A 159 0.79 -15.37 26.83
CA PRO A 159 1.07 -13.95 26.56
C PRO A 159 2.49 -13.69 26.05
N THR A 160 3.46 -14.54 26.37
CA THR A 160 4.81 -14.47 25.78
C THR A 160 4.81 -14.71 24.27
N LEU A 161 4.02 -15.67 23.77
CA LEU A 161 3.90 -15.94 22.34
C LEU A 161 3.21 -14.75 21.63
N LEU A 162 2.18 -14.20 22.26
CA LEU A 162 1.50 -13.01 21.76
C LEU A 162 2.46 -11.80 21.68
N PHE A 163 3.29 -11.59 22.69
CA PHE A 163 4.35 -10.57 22.68
C PHE A 163 5.31 -10.77 21.51
N GLU A 164 5.87 -11.97 21.33
CA GLU A 164 6.84 -12.27 20.27
C GLU A 164 6.26 -12.00 18.87
N VAL A 165 5.01 -12.42 18.65
CA VAL A 165 4.30 -12.19 17.38
C VAL A 165 4.08 -10.69 17.14
N LEU A 166 3.49 -9.98 18.11
CA LEU A 166 3.23 -8.54 17.99
C LEU A 166 4.50 -7.72 17.82
N PHE A 167 5.57 -8.07 18.54
CA PHE A 167 6.87 -7.42 18.44
C PHE A 167 7.50 -7.63 17.05
N THR A 168 7.35 -8.82 16.49
CA THR A 168 7.82 -9.12 15.13
C THR A 168 7.07 -8.29 14.09
N PHE A 169 5.72 -8.23 14.17
CA PHE A 169 4.92 -7.36 13.30
C PHE A 169 5.32 -5.89 13.43
N ALA A 170 5.47 -5.39 14.66
CA ALA A 170 5.92 -4.03 14.92
C ALA A 170 7.29 -3.74 14.29
N SER A 171 8.23 -4.68 14.39
CA SER A 171 9.58 -4.54 13.83
C SER A 171 9.57 -4.49 12.29
N VAL A 172 8.71 -5.30 11.64
CA VAL A 172 8.52 -5.27 10.19
C VAL A 172 7.92 -3.94 9.75
N MET A 173 6.87 -3.46 10.43
CA MET A 173 6.26 -2.16 10.13
C MET A 173 7.25 -1.00 10.40
N ALA A 174 8.01 -1.04 11.50
CA ALA A 174 9.06 -0.06 11.75
C ALA A 174 10.08 -0.01 10.60
N SER A 175 10.45 -1.17 10.04
CA SER A 175 11.32 -1.24 8.86
C SER A 175 10.68 -0.63 7.61
N TRP A 176 9.36 -0.78 7.45
CA TRP A 176 8.60 -0.20 6.34
C TRP A 176 8.58 1.33 6.34
N ARG A 177 8.82 1.97 7.50
CA ARG A 177 8.95 3.43 7.61
C ARG A 177 10.05 3.99 6.72
N LEU A 178 11.07 3.18 6.38
CA LEU A 178 12.14 3.58 5.46
C LEU A 178 11.61 3.93 4.06
N PHE A 179 10.47 3.36 3.65
CA PHE A 179 9.85 3.69 2.36
C PHE A 179 9.30 5.12 2.30
N TYR A 180 9.08 5.81 3.42
CA TYR A 180 8.75 7.24 3.39
C TYR A 180 9.90 8.08 2.83
N PHE A 181 11.15 7.69 3.07
CA PHE A 181 12.29 8.35 2.45
C PHE A 181 12.34 8.07 0.94
N PHE A 182 11.89 6.89 0.49
CA PHE A 182 11.81 6.59 -0.94
C PHE A 182 10.74 7.40 -1.67
N GLN A 183 9.66 7.84 -1.00
CA GLN A 183 8.64 8.71 -1.59
C GLN A 183 9.12 10.14 -1.85
N ILE A 184 10.19 10.59 -1.19
CA ILE A 184 10.80 11.90 -1.43
C ILE A 184 11.43 11.94 -2.83
N PHE A 185 11.86 10.79 -3.36
CA PHE A 185 12.36 10.70 -4.72
C PHE A 185 11.21 10.74 -5.72
N ARG A 186 11.14 11.84 -6.48
CA ARG A 186 10.13 12.16 -7.53
C ARG A 186 9.89 11.03 -8.55
N ALA A 187 10.84 10.11 -8.73
CA ALA A 187 10.73 8.96 -9.63
C ALA A 187 9.76 7.86 -9.14
N TYR A 188 9.60 7.67 -7.83
CA TYR A 188 8.86 6.54 -7.26
C TYR A 188 7.44 6.89 -6.82
N GLY A 189 7.11 8.17 -6.64
CA GLY A 189 5.78 8.62 -6.21
C GLY A 189 4.62 8.18 -7.12
N PRO A 190 4.69 8.36 -8.46
CA PRO A 190 3.62 7.95 -9.37
C PRO A 190 3.38 6.43 -9.41
N ILE A 191 4.43 5.63 -9.22
CA ILE A 191 4.37 4.15 -9.30
C ILE A 191 3.57 3.58 -8.11
N VAL A 192 3.71 4.17 -6.93
CA VAL A 192 3.02 3.72 -5.70
C VAL A 192 1.52 4.04 -5.73
N VAL A 193 1.12 5.16 -6.33
CA VAL A 193 -0.29 5.60 -6.34
C VAL A 193 -1.14 4.83 -7.36
N SER A 194 -0.57 4.44 -8.50
CA SER A 194 -1.30 3.72 -9.57
C SER A 194 -1.58 2.25 -9.28
N TRP A 195 -0.90 1.65 -8.29
CA TRP A 195 -1.04 0.23 -7.95
C TRP A 195 -2.38 -0.12 -7.25
N ASN A 196 -3.01 0.85 -6.59
CA ASN A 196 -3.67 0.53 -5.31
C ASN A 196 -5.16 0.14 -5.31
N VAL A 197 -5.94 0.29 -6.39
CA VAL A 197 -7.41 0.06 -6.27
C VAL A 197 -7.96 -0.99 -7.25
N TYR A 198 -7.65 -0.88 -8.55
CA TYR A 198 -8.28 -1.75 -9.55
C TYR A 198 -7.68 -3.17 -9.60
N LEU A 199 -6.37 -3.30 -9.34
CA LEU A 199 -5.72 -4.62 -9.34
C LEU A 199 -6.10 -5.44 -8.11
N ASN A 200 -6.16 -4.78 -6.94
CA ASN A 200 -6.57 -5.44 -5.70
C ASN A 200 -8.03 -5.93 -5.75
N SER A 201 -8.95 -5.16 -6.34
CA SER A 201 -10.36 -5.58 -6.43
C SER A 201 -10.55 -6.75 -7.39
N ILE A 202 -9.91 -6.74 -8.57
CA ILE A 202 -9.96 -7.85 -9.53
C ILE A 202 -9.31 -9.10 -8.92
N PHE A 203 -8.19 -8.93 -8.21
CA PHE A 203 -7.51 -10.03 -7.51
C PHE A 203 -8.43 -10.73 -6.52
N VAL A 204 -9.09 -9.98 -5.63
CA VAL A 204 -9.99 -10.55 -4.61
C VAL A 204 -11.15 -11.30 -5.26
N VAL A 205 -11.71 -10.79 -6.37
CA VAL A 205 -12.81 -11.44 -7.09
C VAL A 205 -12.35 -12.75 -7.75
N VAL A 206 -11.20 -12.76 -8.43
CA VAL A 206 -10.68 -13.96 -9.11
C VAL A 206 -10.27 -15.03 -8.10
N VAL A 207 -9.50 -14.67 -7.07
CA VAL A 207 -9.10 -15.64 -6.02
C VAL A 207 -10.33 -16.13 -5.25
N GLY A 208 -11.24 -15.24 -4.89
CA GLY A 208 -12.47 -15.59 -4.17
C GLY A 208 -13.36 -16.55 -4.94
N SER A 209 -13.60 -16.29 -6.23
CA SER A 209 -14.47 -17.15 -7.07
C SER A 209 -13.89 -18.55 -7.27
N PHE A 210 -12.58 -18.66 -7.56
CA PHE A 210 -11.91 -19.97 -7.67
C PHE A 210 -11.77 -20.67 -6.32
N ALA A 211 -11.51 -19.94 -5.23
CA ALA A 211 -11.44 -20.52 -3.88
C ALA A 211 -12.79 -21.13 -3.48
N LEU A 212 -13.90 -20.44 -3.74
CA LEU A 212 -15.23 -20.95 -3.46
C LEU A 212 -15.56 -22.19 -4.32
N GLY A 213 -15.26 -22.16 -5.62
CA GLY A 213 -15.53 -23.29 -6.52
C GLY A 213 -14.71 -24.54 -6.19
N LEU A 214 -13.42 -24.38 -5.91
CA LEU A 214 -12.54 -25.49 -5.51
C LEU A 214 -12.86 -25.97 -4.09
N ASN A 215 -13.23 -25.07 -3.17
CA ASN A 215 -13.68 -25.47 -1.84
C ASN A 215 -14.93 -26.35 -1.91
N TYR A 216 -15.94 -25.94 -2.67
CA TYR A 216 -17.17 -26.72 -2.83
C TYR A 216 -16.88 -28.15 -3.33
N LEU A 217 -15.90 -28.31 -4.23
CA LEU A 217 -15.51 -29.60 -4.77
C LEU A 217 -14.78 -30.48 -3.74
N MET A 218 -13.93 -29.89 -2.89
CA MET A 218 -13.04 -30.63 -1.97
C MET A 218 -13.55 -30.74 -0.52
N GLU A 219 -14.50 -29.90 -0.10
CA GLU A 219 -15.02 -29.85 1.27
C GLU A 219 -15.61 -31.19 1.72
N HIS A 220 -16.23 -31.93 0.80
CA HIS A 220 -16.81 -33.25 1.08
C HIS A 220 -15.78 -34.35 1.41
N TYR A 221 -14.50 -34.09 1.15
CA TYR A 221 -13.42 -35.04 1.43
C TYR A 221 -12.66 -34.73 2.72
N LYS A 222 -13.10 -33.71 3.47
CA LYS A 222 -12.46 -33.27 4.71
C LYS A 222 -12.46 -34.37 5.78
N GLY A 223 -11.26 -34.70 6.28
CA GLY A 223 -11.08 -35.70 7.34
C GLY A 223 -11.13 -37.14 6.86
N ASN A 224 -11.15 -37.38 5.55
CA ASN A 224 -11.02 -38.72 5.00
C ASN A 224 -9.61 -39.27 5.24
N VAL A 225 -9.53 -40.56 5.55
CA VAL A 225 -8.28 -41.26 5.82
C VAL A 225 -8.19 -42.54 5.01
N VAL A 226 -7.00 -42.83 4.50
CA VAL A 226 -6.68 -44.08 3.81
C VAL A 226 -5.45 -44.71 4.47
N LEU A 227 -5.51 -46.02 4.69
CA LEU A 227 -4.40 -46.81 5.19
C LEU A 227 -3.62 -47.39 4.00
N ARG A 228 -2.51 -46.74 3.62
CA ARG A 228 -1.60 -47.21 2.56
C ARG A 228 -0.33 -47.75 3.22
N ASP A 229 -0.04 -49.03 3.05
CA ASP A 229 1.15 -49.71 3.60
C ASP A 229 1.36 -49.51 5.11
N GLY A 230 0.27 -49.52 5.89
CA GLY A 230 0.32 -49.34 7.35
C GLY A 230 0.53 -47.89 7.82
N LYS A 231 0.60 -46.92 6.90
CA LYS A 231 0.62 -45.49 7.21
C LYS A 231 -0.76 -44.88 6.95
N LEU A 232 -1.20 -44.04 7.89
CA LEU A 232 -2.41 -43.25 7.77
C LEU A 232 -2.12 -42.03 6.89
N PHE A 233 -2.75 -41.98 5.72
CA PHE A 233 -2.78 -40.81 4.85
C PHE A 233 -4.13 -40.11 5.03
N GLU A 234 -4.11 -38.91 5.61
CA GLU A 234 -5.29 -38.06 5.76
C GLU A 234 -5.39 -37.08 4.60
N GLN A 235 -6.61 -36.72 4.19
CA GLN A 235 -6.87 -35.66 3.23
C GLN A 235 -6.12 -34.38 3.65
N PRO A 236 -5.24 -33.85 2.80
CA PRO A 236 -4.58 -32.58 3.10
C PRO A 236 -5.61 -31.47 3.36
N ALA A 237 -5.34 -30.60 4.32
CA ALA A 237 -6.21 -29.46 4.64
C ALA A 237 -6.21 -28.37 3.55
N TYR A 238 -5.67 -28.65 2.36
CA TYR A 238 -5.69 -27.75 1.21
C TYR A 238 -7.07 -27.81 0.56
N MET A 239 -7.67 -26.64 0.33
CA MET A 239 -8.98 -26.49 -0.33
C MET A 239 -10.19 -27.10 0.40
N THR A 240 -10.06 -27.69 1.59
CA THR A 240 -11.19 -28.27 2.36
C THR A 240 -11.94 -27.25 3.23
N SER A 241 -11.41 -26.03 3.31
CA SER A 241 -12.04 -24.86 3.93
C SER A 241 -11.78 -23.63 3.07
N ILE A 242 -12.70 -22.67 3.07
CA ILE A 242 -12.57 -21.41 2.31
C ILE A 242 -11.25 -20.70 2.65
N GLU A 243 -10.88 -20.65 3.94
CA GLU A 243 -9.63 -20.03 4.37
C GLU A 243 -8.40 -20.75 3.78
N SER A 244 -8.41 -22.08 3.81
CA SER A 244 -7.33 -22.89 3.27
C SER A 244 -7.25 -22.81 1.74
N ALA A 245 -8.39 -22.71 1.06
CA ALA A 245 -8.48 -22.56 -0.39
C ALA A 245 -7.92 -21.21 -0.82
N VAL A 246 -8.31 -20.11 -0.16
CA VAL A 246 -7.77 -18.78 -0.40
C VAL A 246 -6.27 -18.74 -0.13
N ARG A 247 -5.80 -19.35 0.97
CA ARG A 247 -4.38 -19.41 1.30
C ARG A 247 -3.58 -20.17 0.23
N TYR A 248 -4.10 -21.31 -0.24
CA TYR A 248 -3.44 -22.13 -1.24
C TYR A 248 -3.36 -21.42 -2.60
N LEU A 249 -4.45 -20.80 -3.05
CA LEU A 249 -4.48 -20.01 -4.29
C LEU A 249 -3.63 -18.73 -4.19
N TYR A 250 -3.52 -18.13 -3.00
CA TYR A 250 -2.60 -17.01 -2.78
C TYR A 250 -1.14 -17.42 -3.03
N TRP A 251 -0.70 -18.57 -2.51
CA TRP A 251 0.67 -19.04 -2.73
C TRP A 251 0.98 -19.40 -4.19
N ALA A 252 -0.04 -19.76 -4.98
CA ALA A 252 0.11 -19.99 -6.41
C ALA A 252 0.58 -18.75 -7.19
N TRP A 253 0.36 -17.53 -6.68
CA TRP A 253 0.88 -16.28 -7.28
C TRP A 253 2.40 -16.20 -7.29
N TYR A 254 3.04 -16.90 -6.37
CA TYR A 254 4.50 -16.95 -6.27
C TYR A 254 5.06 -18.24 -6.89
N GLY A 255 4.23 -19.04 -7.58
CA GLY A 255 4.63 -20.29 -8.21
C GLY A 255 4.62 -21.51 -7.28
N TYR A 256 4.07 -21.41 -6.07
CA TYR A 256 3.98 -22.54 -5.13
C TYR A 256 2.67 -23.34 -5.26
N LEU A 257 2.23 -23.60 -6.50
CA LEU A 257 1.11 -24.50 -6.77
C LEU A 257 1.66 -25.91 -7.03
N ASP A 258 1.40 -26.83 -6.10
CA ASP A 258 1.89 -28.21 -6.20
C ASP A 258 0.74 -29.15 -6.60
N PRO A 259 0.73 -29.69 -7.84
CA PRO A 259 -0.33 -30.58 -8.30
C PRO A 259 -0.45 -31.86 -7.48
N GLU A 260 0.66 -32.37 -6.93
CA GLU A 260 0.67 -33.62 -6.16
C GLU A 260 -0.09 -33.50 -4.85
N ARG A 261 -0.22 -32.27 -4.32
CA ARG A 261 -0.96 -32.00 -3.07
C ARG A 261 -2.48 -31.94 -3.26
N LEU A 262 -2.96 -32.07 -4.50
CA LEU A 262 -4.39 -32.08 -4.83
C LEU A 262 -4.98 -33.50 -4.92
N GLU A 263 -4.21 -34.54 -4.57
CA GLU A 263 -4.74 -35.92 -4.49
C GLU A 263 -5.97 -35.94 -3.55
N VAL A 264 -7.07 -36.51 -4.06
CA VAL A 264 -8.33 -36.61 -3.33
C VAL A 264 -8.40 -37.97 -2.64
N VAL A 265 -8.32 -37.94 -1.31
CA VAL A 265 -8.44 -39.07 -0.41
C VAL A 265 -9.90 -39.30 -0.08
N VAL A 266 -10.42 -40.49 -0.42
CA VAL A 266 -11.84 -40.83 -0.25
C VAL A 266 -12.04 -41.81 0.89
N GLY A 267 -11.33 -42.94 0.85
CA GLY A 267 -11.42 -43.98 1.86
C GLY A 267 -11.31 -45.39 1.26
N GLN A 268 -11.44 -46.38 2.14
CA GLN A 268 -11.47 -47.79 1.79
C GLN A 268 -12.89 -48.33 1.90
N PHE A 269 -13.29 -49.23 1.00
CA PHE A 269 -14.60 -49.86 1.01
C PHE A 269 -14.51 -51.37 0.81
N GLY A 270 -15.52 -52.08 1.32
CA GLY A 270 -15.64 -53.53 1.19
C GLY A 270 -14.81 -54.33 2.22
N PRO A 271 -15.00 -55.66 2.25
CA PRO A 271 -14.28 -56.56 3.16
C PRO A 271 -12.77 -56.63 2.87
N ASP A 272 -12.36 -56.35 1.62
CA ASP A 272 -10.98 -56.42 1.15
C ASP A 272 -10.19 -55.10 1.32
N LYS A 273 -10.82 -54.05 1.88
CA LYS A 273 -10.23 -52.71 2.11
C LYS A 273 -9.61 -52.07 0.86
N GLU A 274 -10.27 -52.20 -0.29
CA GLU A 274 -9.79 -51.57 -1.53
C GLU A 274 -9.92 -50.04 -1.46
N GLU A 275 -8.90 -49.33 -1.94
CA GLU A 275 -8.87 -47.87 -2.01
C GLU A 275 -9.78 -47.37 -3.14
N ILE A 276 -10.80 -46.57 -2.81
CA ILE A 276 -11.67 -45.94 -3.81
C ILE A 276 -11.07 -44.60 -4.23
N LYS A 277 -10.99 -44.38 -5.55
CA LYS A 277 -10.55 -43.11 -6.14
C LYS A 277 -11.67 -42.47 -6.95
N HIS A 278 -11.97 -41.21 -6.63
CA HIS A 278 -12.94 -40.40 -7.37
C HIS A 278 -12.22 -39.63 -8.48
N TYR A 279 -11.91 -40.33 -9.59
CA TYR A 279 -11.18 -39.74 -10.72
C TYR A 279 -11.85 -38.50 -11.31
N LEU A 280 -13.19 -38.46 -11.36
CA LEU A 280 -13.91 -37.30 -11.90
C LEU A 280 -13.64 -36.03 -11.09
N VAL A 281 -13.65 -36.15 -9.76
CA VAL A 281 -13.40 -35.01 -8.86
C VAL A 281 -11.94 -34.60 -8.92
N GLN A 282 -11.03 -35.58 -8.94
CA GLN A 282 -9.60 -35.32 -9.07
C GLN A 282 -9.27 -34.55 -10.36
N TYR A 283 -9.74 -35.04 -11.52
CA TYR A 283 -9.51 -34.36 -12.79
C TYR A 283 -10.18 -32.99 -12.85
N ALA A 284 -11.38 -32.82 -12.26
CA ALA A 284 -12.03 -31.51 -12.19
C ALA A 284 -11.23 -30.51 -11.34
N ALA A 285 -10.67 -30.94 -10.21
CA ALA A 285 -9.84 -30.10 -9.35
C ALA A 285 -8.50 -29.73 -10.01
N GLU A 286 -7.83 -30.70 -10.62
CA GLU A 286 -6.60 -30.48 -11.40
C GLU A 286 -6.85 -29.51 -12.57
N PHE A 287 -7.96 -29.70 -13.30
CA PHE A 287 -8.32 -28.81 -14.40
C PHE A 287 -8.64 -27.38 -13.93
N LEU A 288 -9.46 -27.23 -12.89
CA LEU A 288 -9.81 -25.91 -12.35
C LEU A 288 -8.59 -25.18 -11.79
N SER A 289 -7.72 -25.86 -11.07
CA SER A 289 -6.46 -25.29 -10.56
C SER A 289 -5.48 -24.93 -11.68
N ALA A 290 -5.36 -25.76 -12.73
CA ALA A 290 -4.56 -25.45 -13.91
C ALA A 290 -5.11 -24.22 -14.66
N SER A 291 -6.43 -24.13 -14.84
CA SER A 291 -7.08 -22.98 -15.50
C SER A 291 -6.86 -21.68 -14.72
N TYR A 292 -6.95 -21.75 -13.39
CA TYR A 292 -6.62 -20.63 -12.51
C TYR A 292 -5.16 -20.20 -12.70
N TYR A 293 -4.23 -21.15 -12.76
CA TYR A 293 -2.81 -20.86 -12.95
C TYR A 293 -2.53 -20.20 -14.31
N VAL A 294 -3.18 -20.64 -15.39
CA VAL A 294 -3.07 -19.99 -16.71
C VAL A 294 -3.58 -18.55 -16.68
N ILE A 295 -4.77 -18.33 -16.09
CA ILE A 295 -5.34 -16.98 -15.95
C ILE A 295 -4.42 -16.08 -15.13
N LEU A 296 -3.88 -16.61 -14.03
CA LEU A 296 -2.93 -15.93 -13.16
C LEU A 296 -1.70 -15.50 -13.94
N VAL A 297 -1.02 -16.42 -14.62
CA VAL A 297 0.20 -16.13 -15.39
C VAL A 297 -0.07 -15.10 -16.49
N VAL A 298 -1.15 -15.27 -17.26
CA VAL A 298 -1.53 -14.30 -18.31
C VAL A 298 -1.83 -12.92 -17.72
N SER A 299 -2.54 -12.86 -16.60
CA SER A 299 -2.87 -11.60 -15.93
C SER A 299 -1.63 -10.89 -15.38
N LEU A 300 -0.69 -11.63 -14.78
CA LEU A 300 0.58 -11.10 -14.29
C LEU A 300 1.47 -10.60 -15.43
N LEU A 301 1.55 -11.36 -16.53
CA LEU A 301 2.31 -10.94 -17.71
C LEU A 301 1.72 -9.65 -18.31
N ASN A 302 0.40 -9.58 -18.46
CA ASN A 302 -0.27 -8.38 -18.98
C ASN A 302 -0.07 -7.17 -18.05
N LEU A 303 -0.11 -7.37 -16.73
CA LEU A 303 0.18 -6.33 -15.76
C LEU A 303 1.63 -5.83 -15.88
N MET A 304 2.60 -6.73 -15.95
CA MET A 304 4.01 -6.39 -16.08
C MET A 304 4.28 -5.62 -17.38
N ILE A 305 3.72 -6.07 -18.50
CA ILE A 305 3.81 -5.38 -19.80
C ILE A 305 3.19 -3.98 -19.70
N SER A 306 2.04 -3.84 -19.05
CA SER A 306 1.38 -2.54 -18.87
C SER A 306 2.22 -1.56 -18.03
N ILE A 307 2.81 -2.03 -16.92
CA ILE A 307 3.69 -1.20 -16.08
C ILE A 307 4.97 -0.84 -16.84
N MET A 308 5.57 -1.79 -17.56
CA MET A 308 6.76 -1.53 -18.37
C MET A 308 6.48 -0.56 -19.52
N SER A 309 5.33 -0.69 -20.18
CA SER A 309 4.94 0.19 -21.29
C SER A 309 4.64 1.61 -20.81
N SER A 310 3.96 1.76 -19.67
CA SER A 310 3.67 3.09 -19.11
C SER A 310 4.92 3.79 -18.59
N THR A 311 5.83 3.06 -17.96
CA THR A 311 7.14 3.59 -17.53
C THR A 311 8.03 3.95 -18.73
N ALA A 312 8.10 3.10 -19.77
CA ALA A 312 8.83 3.39 -21.00
C ALA A 312 8.29 4.66 -21.70
N GLY A 313 6.96 4.82 -21.77
CA GLY A 313 6.33 6.04 -22.30
C GLY A 313 6.68 7.29 -21.49
N ALA A 314 6.69 7.20 -20.17
CA ALA A 314 7.08 8.32 -19.30
C ALA A 314 8.55 8.72 -19.50
N VAL A 315 9.46 7.73 -19.59
CA VAL A 315 10.89 7.96 -19.85
C VAL A 315 11.11 8.57 -21.24
N LEU A 316 10.38 8.12 -22.25
CA LEU A 316 10.45 8.67 -23.60
C LEU A 316 10.02 10.15 -23.62
N ASN A 317 8.90 10.49 -22.97
CA ASN A 317 8.44 11.87 -22.88
C ASN A 317 9.46 12.77 -22.16
N LEU A 318 10.08 12.28 -21.08
CA LEU A 318 11.14 13.00 -20.39
C LEU A 318 12.36 13.24 -21.31
N MET A 319 12.77 12.24 -22.08
CA MET A 319 13.86 12.37 -23.05
C MET A 319 13.54 13.39 -24.15
N VAL A 320 12.31 13.39 -24.68
CA VAL A 320 11.86 14.36 -25.69
C VAL A 320 11.88 15.78 -25.12
N GLU A 321 11.40 15.98 -23.89
CA GLU A 321 11.42 17.28 -23.24
C GLU A 321 12.84 17.77 -22.95
N LEU A 322 13.73 16.89 -22.47
CA LEU A 322 15.15 17.20 -22.28
C LEU A 322 15.83 17.55 -23.60
N LYS A 323 15.51 16.83 -24.69
CA LYS A 323 16.02 17.12 -26.03
C LYS A 323 15.56 18.50 -26.52
N HIS A 324 14.29 18.85 -26.33
CA HIS A 324 13.77 20.18 -26.65
C HIS A 324 14.45 21.28 -25.83
N ARG A 325 14.67 21.06 -24.53
CA ARG A 325 15.39 22.01 -23.67
C ARG A 325 16.85 22.17 -24.07
N LEU A 326 17.55 21.10 -24.46
CA LEU A 326 18.93 21.15 -24.94
C LEU A 326 19.06 21.83 -26.30
N LEU A 327 18.11 21.60 -27.22
CA LEU A 327 18.05 22.30 -28.51
C LEU A 327 17.75 23.79 -28.32
N GLY A 328 16.82 24.14 -27.41
CA GLY A 328 16.60 25.53 -27.02
C GLY A 328 17.84 26.17 -26.39
N ARG A 329 18.58 25.42 -25.56
CA ARG A 329 19.85 25.88 -24.96
C ARG A 329 20.93 26.12 -26.02
N ARG A 330 21.08 25.23 -27.00
CA ARG A 330 21.98 25.42 -28.15
C ARG A 330 21.58 26.61 -29.03
N ALA A 331 20.29 26.81 -29.28
CA ALA A 331 19.79 27.95 -30.05
C ALA A 331 20.02 29.30 -29.32
N LEU A 332 20.01 29.30 -27.97
CA LEU A 332 20.38 30.45 -27.16
C LEU A 332 21.90 30.67 -27.14
N GLU A 333 22.71 29.61 -27.08
CA GLU A 333 24.17 29.67 -27.20
C GLU A 333 24.63 30.26 -28.55
N GLU A 334 23.96 29.90 -29.66
CA GLU A 334 24.24 30.46 -30.99
C GLU A 334 23.83 31.93 -31.14
N ASN A 335 22.74 32.37 -30.49
CA ASN A 335 22.22 33.73 -30.65
C ASN A 335 22.81 34.77 -29.67
N PHE A 336 23.23 34.36 -28.46
CA PHE A 336 23.59 35.29 -27.39
C PHE A 336 25.02 35.15 -26.85
N GLY A 337 25.78 34.16 -27.31
CA GLY A 337 27.16 33.92 -26.84
C GLY A 337 27.23 33.44 -25.38
N LYS A 338 28.35 32.81 -25.01
CA LYS A 338 28.54 32.13 -23.71
C LYS A 338 28.37 33.02 -22.47
N GLU A 339 28.50 34.34 -22.59
CA GLU A 339 28.49 35.27 -21.45
C GLU A 339 27.09 35.59 -20.92
N ALA A 340 26.03 35.45 -21.72
CA ALA A 340 24.65 35.67 -21.25
C ALA A 340 24.13 34.54 -20.33
N ILE A 341 24.76 33.36 -20.39
CA ILE A 341 24.32 32.13 -19.71
C ILE A 341 24.74 32.11 -18.23
N ILE A 342 25.87 32.73 -17.88
CA ILE A 342 26.38 32.80 -16.50
C ILE A 342 25.43 33.61 -15.60
N ILE A 343 24.78 34.63 -16.16
CA ILE A 343 23.82 35.48 -15.42
C ILE A 343 22.52 34.72 -15.15
N THR A 344 22.06 33.87 -16.08
CA THR A 344 20.85 33.04 -15.89
C THR A 344 21.10 31.80 -15.03
N GLU A 345 22.33 31.27 -15.00
CA GLU A 345 22.74 30.18 -14.10
C GLU A 345 22.77 30.62 -12.62
N MET A 346 23.16 31.87 -12.33
CA MET A 346 23.10 32.40 -10.96
C MET A 346 21.67 32.54 -10.43
N GLU A 347 20.70 32.87 -11.28
CA GLU A 347 19.28 32.95 -10.86
C GLU A 347 18.65 31.55 -10.69
N THR A 348 19.04 30.57 -11.49
CA THR A 348 18.47 29.21 -11.41
C THR A 348 19.07 28.34 -10.29
N LEU A 349 20.34 28.54 -9.93
CA LEU A 349 20.93 27.91 -8.73
C LEU A 349 20.33 28.44 -7.41
N ASN A 350 19.98 29.73 -7.35
CA ASN A 350 19.32 30.30 -6.18
C ASN A 350 17.90 29.74 -5.97
N ILE A 351 17.22 29.35 -7.04
CA ILE A 351 15.90 28.71 -6.97
C ILE A 351 16.02 27.23 -6.54
N TYR A 352 17.09 26.53 -6.91
CA TYR A 352 17.33 25.14 -6.51
C TYR A 352 17.75 24.96 -5.05
N ASN A 353 18.35 25.98 -4.42
CA ASN A 353 18.63 25.97 -2.96
C ASN A 353 17.43 26.43 -2.10
N ALA A 354 16.34 26.91 -2.73
CA ALA A 354 15.17 27.45 -2.04
C ALA A 354 13.89 26.59 -2.17
N ILE A 355 13.93 25.46 -2.88
CA ILE A 355 12.82 24.51 -3.07
C ILE A 355 13.27 23.12 -2.64
#